data_AF-A0A413S061-F1
#
_entry.id   AF-A0A413S061-F1
#
_cell.length_a   1.000
_cell.length_b   1.000
_cell.length_c   1.000
_cell.angle_alpha   90.00
_cell.angle_beta   90.00
_cell.angle_gamma   90.00
#
_symmetry.space_group_name_H-M   'P 1'
#
loop_
_entity.id
_entity.type
_entity.pdbx_description
1 polymer ?
#
loop_
_entity_poly.entity_id
_entity_poly.type
_entity_poly.pdbx_seq_one_letter_code
_entity_poly.pdbx_strand_id
1 'polypeptide(L)'
;MQIKKTGTTKVSFKVRCGKKIYNCKTTVKVVKYANPFKKILLDNTDITKYYNHKFSSQESSLGKTISLKPNKNWKIKSCYLYKNGKKLKKLKGSSYTLPEDTSMTLTMTNKKTKVVETLKFDYADFGDYDLDIY
;
A
#
# COMPACT_ATOMS: atom_id res chain seq x y z
N MET A 1 11.20 -1.94 21.02
CA MET A 1 11.63 -1.50 19.67
C MET A 1 12.14 -0.06 19.78
N GLN A 2 13.44 0.21 19.65
CA GLN A 2 13.94 1.59 19.68
C GLN A 2 13.49 2.34 18.42
N ILE A 3 12.57 3.29 18.59
CA ILE A 3 12.06 4.12 17.50
C ILE A 3 13.14 5.13 17.16
N LYS A 4 13.77 5.00 15.98
CA LYS A 4 14.74 5.98 15.49
C LYS A 4 14.04 7.34 15.29
N LYS A 5 14.64 8.41 15.83
CA LYS A 5 14.16 9.79 15.62
C LYS A 5 14.18 10.12 14.12
N THR A 6 13.25 10.98 13.69
CA THR A 6 13.19 11.50 12.32
C THR A 6 14.50 12.24 12.01
N GLY A 7 15.07 12.05 10.82
CA GLY A 7 16.35 12.65 10.47
C GLY A 7 17.06 11.88 9.37
N THR A 8 18.37 12.00 9.33
CA THR A 8 19.21 11.31 8.36
C THR A 8 20.12 10.35 9.12
N THR A 9 20.19 9.08 8.68
CA THR A 9 21.05 8.06 9.30
C THR A 9 21.85 7.35 8.23
N LYS A 10 23.09 6.99 8.56
CA LYS A 10 23.85 6.04 7.74
C LYS A 10 23.34 4.63 8.04
N VAL A 11 23.17 3.83 7.00
CA VAL A 11 22.89 2.40 7.10
C VAL A 11 23.94 1.65 6.31
N SER A 12 24.36 0.52 6.85
CA SER A 12 25.27 -0.42 6.20
C SER A 12 24.51 -1.70 5.93
N PHE A 13 24.63 -2.24 4.72
CA PHE A 13 23.98 -3.48 4.34
C PHE A 13 24.86 -4.26 3.38
N LYS A 14 24.68 -5.59 3.35
CA LYS A 14 25.41 -6.49 2.47
C LYS A 14 24.56 -6.81 1.24
N VAL A 15 25.12 -6.63 0.06
CA VAL A 15 24.47 -7.01 -1.21
C VAL A 15 25.23 -8.19 -1.79
N ARG A 16 24.51 -9.26 -2.11
CA ARG A 16 25.06 -10.41 -2.82
C ARG A 16 24.85 -10.21 -4.32
N CYS A 17 25.93 -10.26 -5.09
CA CYS A 17 25.89 -10.24 -6.55
C CYS A 17 26.61 -11.50 -7.06
N GLY A 18 25.84 -12.53 -7.41
CA GLY A 18 26.36 -13.87 -7.71
C GLY A 18 27.03 -14.51 -6.49
N LYS A 19 28.31 -14.91 -6.65
CA LYS A 19 29.11 -15.52 -5.58
C LYS A 19 29.81 -14.50 -4.65
N LYS A 20 29.80 -13.21 -4.99
CA LYS A 20 30.48 -12.15 -4.21
C LYS A 20 29.50 -11.39 -3.32
N ILE A 21 29.98 -10.97 -2.15
CA ILE A 21 29.23 -10.15 -1.18
C ILE A 21 29.93 -8.79 -1.04
N TYR A 22 29.17 -7.72 -1.18
CA TYR A 22 29.63 -6.34 -1.10
C TYR A 22 29.06 -5.66 0.14
N ASN A 23 29.90 -4.94 0.89
CA ASN A 23 29.45 -4.09 1.99
C ASN A 23 29.12 -2.70 1.46
N CYS A 24 27.86 -2.34 1.43
CA CYS A 24 27.38 -1.04 0.99
C CYS A 24 27.08 -0.15 2.20
N LYS A 25 27.43 1.14 2.10
CA LYS A 25 27.04 2.17 3.06
C LYS A 25 26.27 3.24 2.32
N THR A 26 25.12 3.62 2.84
CA THR A 26 24.34 4.73 2.28
C THR A 26 23.69 5.55 3.38
N THR A 27 23.33 6.77 3.01
CA THR A 27 22.63 7.70 3.89
C THR A 27 21.15 7.66 3.55
N VAL A 28 20.30 7.30 4.52
CA VAL A 28 18.85 7.26 4.35
C VAL A 28 18.17 8.31 5.20
N LYS A 29 17.04 8.82 4.69
CA LYS A 29 16.16 9.71 5.43
C LYS A 29 15.14 8.89 6.21
N VAL A 30 15.22 8.96 7.53
CA VAL A 30 14.23 8.40 8.45
C VAL A 30 13.11 9.41 8.61
N VAL A 31 11.89 8.99 8.29
CA VAL A 31 10.70 9.81 8.50
C VAL A 31 9.71 9.08 9.39
N LYS A 32 8.97 9.83 10.21
CA LYS A 32 7.84 9.28 10.96
C LYS A 32 6.83 8.74 9.94
N TYR A 33 6.38 7.50 10.14
CA TYR A 33 5.31 6.93 9.35
C TYR A 33 4.04 7.77 9.52
N ALA A 34 3.37 8.04 8.42
CA ALA A 34 2.10 8.74 8.39
C ALA A 34 1.16 7.99 7.46
N ASN A 35 -0.01 7.62 7.96
CA ASN A 35 -1.02 6.93 7.16
C ASN A 35 -1.36 7.78 5.90
N PRO A 36 -1.23 7.23 4.68
CA PRO A 36 -1.55 7.92 3.44
C PRO A 36 -3.01 8.32 3.29
N PHE A 37 -3.93 7.70 4.04
CA PHE A 37 -5.36 7.94 3.97
C PHE A 37 -5.86 8.71 5.18
N LYS A 38 -6.74 9.67 4.93
CA LYS A 38 -7.62 10.25 5.94
C LYS A 38 -8.83 9.35 6.16
N LYS A 39 -9.36 8.76 5.07
CA LYS A 39 -10.50 7.86 5.11
C LYS A 39 -10.47 6.88 3.93
N ILE A 40 -10.84 5.62 4.18
CA ILE A 40 -11.09 4.57 3.20
C ILE A 40 -12.51 4.08 3.41
N LEU A 41 -13.34 4.17 2.38
CA LEU A 41 -14.72 3.73 2.37
C LEU A 41 -14.87 2.52 1.47
N LEU A 42 -15.64 1.54 1.93
CA LEU A 42 -16.06 0.40 1.17
C LEU A 42 -17.58 0.32 1.16
N ASP A 43 -18.23 0.64 0.03
CA ASP A 43 -19.69 0.80 -0.06
C ASP A 43 -20.28 1.61 1.11
N ASN A 44 -19.61 2.69 1.46
CA ASN A 44 -19.94 3.60 2.59
C ASN A 44 -19.51 3.14 3.99
N THR A 45 -18.98 1.93 4.16
CA THR A 45 -18.39 1.48 5.43
C THR A 45 -16.99 2.05 5.59
N ASP A 46 -16.70 2.71 6.71
CA ASP A 46 -15.36 3.23 7.01
C ASP A 46 -14.43 2.13 7.52
N ILE A 47 -13.49 1.73 6.66
CA ILE A 47 -12.51 0.67 6.94
C ILE A 47 -11.12 1.24 7.25
N THR A 48 -10.99 2.55 7.47
CA THR A 48 -9.69 3.22 7.67
C THR A 48 -8.89 2.63 8.84
N LYS A 49 -9.59 2.18 9.89
CA LYS A 49 -8.96 1.57 11.08
C LYS A 49 -8.28 0.23 10.77
N TYR A 50 -8.74 -0.49 9.76
CA TYR A 50 -8.18 -1.78 9.33
C TYR A 50 -6.99 -1.61 8.37
N TYR A 51 -6.67 -0.38 7.99
CA TYR A 51 -5.43 -0.12 7.27
C TYR A 51 -4.23 -0.34 8.22
N ASN A 52 -3.59 -1.49 8.10
CA ASN A 52 -2.38 -1.84 8.81
C ASN A 52 -1.16 -1.66 7.89
N HIS A 53 -0.07 -1.14 8.47
CA HIS A 53 1.24 -0.95 7.84
C HIS A 53 1.94 -2.29 7.50
N LYS A 54 1.42 -3.39 8.05
CA LYS A 54 1.69 -4.76 7.61
C LYS A 54 0.45 -5.25 6.86
N PHE A 55 0.64 -5.91 5.73
CA PHE A 55 -0.35 -6.51 4.83
C PHE A 55 -0.60 -5.76 3.51
N SER A 56 0.15 -6.25 2.51
CA SER A 56 -0.38 -6.74 1.24
C SER A 56 -1.82 -7.27 1.36
N SER A 57 -2.67 -6.92 0.39
CA SER A 57 -4.03 -7.43 0.19
C SER A 57 -5.02 -7.09 1.32
N GLN A 58 -5.86 -6.07 1.09
CA GLN A 58 -7.17 -6.02 1.73
C GLN A 58 -8.13 -6.95 0.97
N GLU A 59 -9.02 -7.62 1.70
CA GLU A 59 -10.04 -8.54 1.16
C GLU A 59 -10.75 -7.95 -0.07
N SER A 60 -10.96 -8.81 -1.06
CA SER A 60 -11.68 -8.52 -2.28
C SER A 60 -13.11 -8.16 -1.96
N SER A 61 -13.38 -6.88 -1.95
CA SER A 61 -14.71 -6.34 -1.87
C SER A 61 -15.36 -6.44 -3.27
N LEU A 62 -15.76 -7.67 -3.62
CA LEU A 62 -16.36 -8.00 -4.93
C LEU A 62 -17.60 -7.13 -5.18
N GLY A 63 -17.65 -6.46 -6.33
CA GLY A 63 -18.75 -5.57 -6.71
C GLY A 63 -18.85 -4.27 -5.88
N LYS A 64 -18.00 -4.12 -4.86
CA LYS A 64 -18.03 -2.97 -3.95
C LYS A 64 -17.19 -1.81 -4.48
N THR A 65 -17.62 -0.61 -4.15
CA THR A 65 -16.96 0.64 -4.48
C THR A 65 -16.01 1.04 -3.35
N ILE A 66 -14.71 1.06 -3.66
CA ILE A 66 -13.67 1.57 -2.78
C ILE A 66 -13.48 3.07 -3.04
N SER A 67 -13.79 3.87 -2.04
CA SER A 67 -13.61 5.32 -2.04
C SER A 67 -12.45 5.73 -1.15
N LEU A 68 -11.46 6.41 -1.72
CA LEU A 68 -10.20 6.77 -1.07
C LEU A 68 -10.11 8.28 -0.86
N LYS A 69 -9.90 8.70 0.39
CA LYS A 69 -9.62 10.10 0.73
C LYS A 69 -8.18 10.21 1.26
N PRO A 70 -7.24 10.73 0.45
CA PRO A 70 -5.86 10.95 0.87
C PRO A 70 -5.75 11.88 2.09
N ASN A 71 -4.75 11.65 2.93
CA ASN A 71 -4.38 12.56 4.01
C ASN A 71 -3.59 13.78 3.46
N LYS A 72 -3.43 14.82 4.28
CA LYS A 72 -2.65 16.02 3.93
C LYS A 72 -1.24 15.62 3.46
N ASN A 73 -0.80 16.25 2.38
CA ASN A 73 0.46 15.96 1.68
C ASN A 73 0.55 14.62 0.96
N TRP A 74 -0.46 13.76 1.01
CA TRP A 74 -0.49 12.54 0.20
C TRP A 74 -1.23 12.77 -1.11
N LYS A 75 -0.77 12.10 -2.17
CA LYS A 75 -1.47 12.07 -3.46
C LYS A 75 -1.45 10.67 -4.06
N ILE A 76 -2.50 10.33 -4.78
CA ILE A 76 -2.54 9.17 -5.66
C ILE A 76 -1.58 9.46 -6.82
N LYS A 77 -0.52 8.64 -6.95
CA LYS A 77 0.43 8.70 -8.08
C LYS A 77 -0.09 7.87 -9.25
N SER A 78 -0.62 6.69 -8.95
CA SER A 78 -1.22 5.79 -9.93
C SER A 78 -2.14 4.81 -9.27
N CYS A 79 -3.14 4.36 -10.01
CA CYS A 79 -4.01 3.27 -9.65
C CYS A 79 -4.16 2.39 -10.89
N TYR A 80 -3.92 1.09 -10.77
CA TYR A 80 -3.97 0.15 -11.89
C TYR A 80 -4.82 -1.06 -11.53
N LEU A 81 -5.65 -1.47 -12.48
CA LEU A 81 -6.42 -2.69 -12.43
C LEU A 81 -5.66 -3.83 -13.11
N TYR A 82 -5.75 -5.02 -12.54
CA TYR A 82 -5.14 -6.24 -13.01
C TYR A 82 -6.20 -7.35 -13.05
N LYS A 83 -6.06 -8.31 -13.96
CA LYS A 83 -6.83 -9.56 -13.99
C LYS A 83 -5.85 -10.68 -14.33
N ASN A 84 -5.87 -11.77 -13.55
CA ASN A 84 -4.95 -12.90 -13.70
C ASN A 84 -3.47 -12.47 -13.78
N GLY A 85 -3.07 -11.53 -12.92
CA GLY A 85 -1.71 -10.97 -12.88
C GLY A 85 -1.35 -10.01 -14.03
N LYS A 86 -2.19 -9.87 -15.06
CA LYS A 86 -1.96 -8.96 -16.19
C LYS A 86 -2.57 -7.59 -15.93
N LYS A 87 -1.78 -6.55 -16.18
CA LYS A 87 -2.19 -5.15 -16.06
C LYS A 87 -3.21 -4.82 -17.16
N LEU A 88 -4.43 -4.45 -16.76
CA LEU A 88 -5.51 -4.11 -17.69
C LEU A 88 -5.49 -2.62 -18.04
N LYS A 89 -5.76 -1.76 -17.05
CA LYS A 89 -5.92 -0.32 -17.29
C LYS A 89 -5.53 0.52 -16.09
N LYS A 90 -5.21 1.78 -16.36
CA LYS A 90 -5.05 2.81 -15.32
C LYS A 90 -6.42 3.32 -14.90
N LEU A 91 -6.71 3.29 -13.61
CA LEU A 91 -7.91 3.90 -13.05
C LEU A 91 -7.62 5.37 -12.72
N LYS A 92 -8.61 6.24 -12.95
CA LYS A 92 -8.57 7.67 -12.65
C LYS A 92 -9.59 7.99 -11.56
N GLY A 93 -9.30 9.01 -10.75
CA GLY A 93 -10.19 9.49 -9.70
C GLY A 93 -9.79 9.00 -8.31
N SER A 94 -10.78 8.84 -7.45
CA SER A 94 -10.61 8.48 -6.04
C SER A 94 -11.69 7.51 -5.55
N SER A 95 -12.55 7.03 -6.45
CA SER A 95 -13.56 6.02 -6.18
C SER A 95 -13.47 4.96 -7.27
N TYR A 96 -13.44 3.70 -6.89
CA TYR A 96 -13.16 2.58 -7.78
C TYR A 96 -14.08 1.43 -7.45
N THR A 97 -14.90 1.02 -8.42
CA THR A 97 -15.63 -0.25 -8.35
C THR A 97 -14.71 -1.32 -8.92
N LEU A 98 -14.43 -2.37 -8.15
CA LEU A 98 -13.60 -3.49 -8.58
C LEU A 98 -14.47 -4.56 -9.24
N PRO A 99 -14.27 -4.85 -10.55
CA PRO A 99 -14.92 -5.98 -11.19
C PRO A 99 -14.49 -7.32 -10.60
N GLU A 100 -15.27 -8.36 -10.81
CA GLU A 100 -14.95 -9.74 -10.39
C GLU A 100 -13.64 -10.25 -11.02
N ASP A 101 -12.91 -11.08 -10.26
CA ASP A 101 -11.57 -11.62 -10.57
C ASP A 101 -10.50 -10.57 -10.89
N THR A 102 -10.65 -9.35 -10.37
CA THR A 102 -9.64 -8.30 -10.57
C THR A 102 -8.92 -7.93 -9.29
N SER A 103 -7.69 -7.48 -9.43
CA SER A 103 -6.93 -6.83 -8.36
C SER A 103 -6.57 -5.40 -8.73
N MET A 104 -6.39 -4.56 -7.73
CA MET A 104 -6.02 -3.16 -7.89
C MET A 104 -4.75 -2.85 -7.13
N THR A 105 -3.78 -2.27 -7.83
CA THR A 105 -2.58 -1.69 -7.21
C THR A 105 -2.67 -0.17 -7.19
N LEU A 106 -2.63 0.40 -6.00
CA LEU A 106 -2.65 1.84 -5.76
C LEU A 106 -1.29 2.30 -5.24
N THR A 107 -0.69 3.26 -5.93
CA THR A 107 0.54 3.91 -5.49
C THR A 107 0.25 5.31 -4.99
N MET A 108 0.63 5.57 -3.74
CA MET A 108 0.51 6.85 -3.06
C MET A 108 1.91 7.47 -2.90
N THR A 109 2.00 8.80 -2.91
CA THR A 109 3.24 9.48 -2.57
C THR A 109 3.01 10.69 -1.68
N ASN A 110 3.88 10.83 -0.69
CA ASN A 110 3.91 12.00 0.17
C ASN A 110 4.71 13.12 -0.50
N LYS A 111 4.04 14.24 -0.80
CA LYS A 111 4.61 15.42 -1.47
C LYS A 111 5.78 16.03 -0.70
N LYS A 112 5.75 15.99 0.64
CA LYS A 112 6.74 16.61 1.54
C LYS A 112 7.95 15.69 1.76
N THR A 113 7.72 14.42 2.08
CA THR A 113 8.80 13.48 2.42
C THR A 113 9.32 12.68 1.22
N LYS A 114 8.58 12.67 0.10
CA LYS A 114 8.81 11.84 -1.09
C LYS A 114 8.68 10.33 -0.86
N VAL A 115 8.17 9.91 0.31
CA VAL A 115 7.82 8.51 0.56
C VAL A 115 6.80 8.05 -0.48
N VAL A 116 6.97 6.81 -0.94
CA VAL A 116 6.06 6.12 -1.84
C VAL A 116 5.53 4.90 -1.12
N GLU A 117 4.22 4.78 -1.06
CA GLU A 117 3.51 3.62 -0.50
C GLU A 117 2.73 2.94 -1.62
N THR A 118 2.72 1.62 -1.64
CA THR A 118 1.94 0.84 -2.61
C THR A 118 1.00 -0.08 -1.87
N LEU A 119 -0.29 0.06 -2.14
CA LEU A 119 -1.34 -0.81 -1.64
C LEU A 119 -1.78 -1.74 -2.77
N LYS A 120 -2.01 -3.00 -2.42
CA LYS A 120 -2.65 -3.97 -3.30
C LYS A 120 -3.97 -4.38 -2.67
N PHE A 121 -5.00 -4.36 -3.47
CA PHE A 121 -6.32 -4.91 -3.20
C PHE A 121 -6.40 -6.11 -4.12
N ASP A 122 -6.10 -7.29 -3.59
CA ASP A 122 -6.04 -8.50 -4.40
C ASP A 122 -7.37 -9.24 -4.35
N TYR A 123 -7.70 -9.92 -5.45
CA TYR A 123 -8.66 -11.01 -5.38
C TYR A 123 -8.09 -12.03 -4.43
N ALA A 124 -8.83 -12.34 -3.37
CA ALA A 124 -8.50 -13.49 -2.57
C ALA A 124 -9.55 -14.56 -2.86
N ASP A 125 -9.10 -15.68 -3.43
CA ASP A 125 -9.76 -16.97 -3.23
C ASP A 125 -9.61 -17.30 -1.74
N PHE A 126 -10.35 -16.62 -0.88
CA PHE A 126 -10.61 -17.11 0.45
C PHE A 126 -11.86 -17.96 0.33
N GLY A 127 -11.66 -19.27 0.14
CA GLY A 127 -12.61 -20.22 0.71
C GLY A 127 -12.81 -19.84 2.19
N ASP A 128 -14.05 -19.93 2.65
CA ASP A 128 -14.52 -19.61 4.00
C ASP A 128 -13.41 -19.54 5.05
N TYR A 129 -12.97 -18.34 5.38
CA TYR A 129 -12.31 -18.09 6.65
C TYR A 129 -13.18 -17.10 7.40
N ASP A 130 -13.95 -17.66 8.33
CA ASP A 130 -14.62 -16.93 9.40
C ASP A 130 -13.64 -15.92 10.00
N LEU A 131 -14.08 -14.67 10.08
CA LEU A 131 -13.42 -13.62 10.83
C LEU A 131 -13.55 -13.93 12.33
N ASP A 132 -12.76 -14.89 12.82
CA ASP A 132 -12.54 -15.06 14.26
C ASP A 132 -11.68 -13.90 14.76
N ILE A 133 -12.36 -12.84 15.16
CA ILE A 133 -11.81 -11.71 15.91
C ILE A 133 -11.59 -12.20 17.35
N TYR A 134 -10.35 -12.54 17.70
CA TYR A 134 -9.90 -12.66 19.10
C TYR A 134 -9.55 -11.28 19.67
#